data_AF-A0A947B8Q1-F1
#
_entry.id   AF-A0A947B8Q1-F1
#
_cell.length_a   1.000
_cell.length_b   1.000
_cell.length_c   1.000
_cell.angle_alpha   90.00
_cell.angle_beta   90.00
_cell.angle_gamma   90.00
#
_symmetry.space_group_name_H-M   'P 1'
#
loop_
_entity.id
_entity.type
_entity.pdbx_description
1 polymer ?
#
loop_
_entity_poly.entity_id
_entity_poly.type
_entity_poly.pdbx_seq_one_letter_code
_entity_poly.pdbx_strand_id
1 'polypeptide(L)'
;MIRTLVCAFFAATTAHATVDGWPALHDVVDVAEDDVLNIRSGPGVSFDIIGTLAHDDENIEVIRPDERFEWGLVNQGEGSGWVALGFLQRRPGQWWGQKPAVTQCFGTEPFWSLSRQDGLLSFDRPDEIAIRVDEAYFVPSGNNRDRFVLSGSNIASGLTLLLRTEACSDGMSDQAFGIAADLVLEDAFDASLYSGCCTIQPPAE
;
A
#
# COMPACT_ATOMS: atom_id res chain seq x y z
N MET A 1 17.00 -64.04 -13.18
CA MET A 1 15.91 -63.23 -12.59
C MET A 1 16.48 -61.86 -12.28
N ILE A 2 16.35 -60.89 -13.21
CA ILE A 2 16.87 -59.52 -13.06
C ILE A 2 15.76 -58.69 -12.43
N ARG A 3 15.96 -58.22 -11.19
CA ARG A 3 15.05 -57.33 -10.47
C ARG A 3 15.32 -55.90 -10.93
N THR A 4 14.44 -55.39 -11.79
CA THR A 4 14.45 -53.98 -12.19
C THR A 4 13.95 -53.12 -11.02
N LEU A 5 14.85 -52.34 -10.42
CA LEU A 5 14.51 -51.28 -9.47
C LEU A 5 13.89 -50.12 -10.25
N VAL A 6 12.61 -49.85 -10.03
CA VAL A 6 11.94 -48.66 -10.53
C VAL A 6 12.20 -47.54 -9.53
N CYS A 7 13.13 -46.64 -9.83
CA CYS A 7 13.28 -45.38 -9.13
C CYS A 7 12.14 -44.45 -9.53
N ALA A 8 11.19 -44.23 -8.63
CA ALA A 8 10.17 -43.20 -8.78
C ALA A 8 10.83 -41.82 -8.60
N PHE A 9 11.05 -41.12 -9.71
CA PHE A 9 11.40 -39.71 -9.72
C PHE A 9 10.16 -38.91 -9.30
N PHE A 10 10.12 -38.43 -8.05
CA PHE A 10 9.19 -37.38 -7.65
C PHE A 10 9.58 -36.11 -8.41
N ALA A 11 8.77 -35.72 -9.40
CA ALA A 11 8.88 -34.42 -10.03
C ALA A 11 8.58 -33.35 -8.96
N ALA A 12 9.62 -32.75 -8.39
CA ALA A 12 9.47 -31.58 -7.53
C ALA A 12 8.89 -30.45 -8.39
N THR A 13 7.61 -30.17 -8.24
CA THR A 13 6.98 -28.97 -8.79
C THR A 13 7.72 -27.77 -8.21
N THR A 14 8.32 -26.95 -9.05
CA THR A 14 8.94 -25.69 -8.65
C THR A 14 7.87 -24.79 -8.03
N ALA A 15 7.82 -24.75 -6.69
CA ALA A 15 7.08 -23.72 -5.98
C ALA A 15 7.68 -22.38 -6.40
N HIS A 16 6.94 -21.59 -7.16
CA HIS A 16 7.33 -20.22 -7.44
C HIS A 16 7.13 -19.45 -6.13
N ALA A 17 8.23 -19.18 -5.44
CA ALA A 17 8.20 -18.29 -4.28
C ALA A 17 7.78 -16.90 -4.79
N THR A 18 6.58 -16.46 -4.43
CA THR A 18 6.16 -15.08 -4.61
C THR A 18 6.88 -14.23 -3.57
N VAL A 19 7.51 -13.14 -4.01
CA VAL A 19 8.12 -12.17 -3.09
C VAL A 19 7.02 -11.26 -2.54
N ASP A 20 7.09 -10.92 -1.25
CA ASP A 20 6.15 -9.98 -0.64
C ASP A 20 6.24 -8.59 -1.28
N GLY A 21 5.08 -7.98 -1.51
CA GLY A 21 4.95 -6.60 -1.97
C GLY A 21 4.79 -5.64 -0.79
N TRP A 22 5.21 -4.40 -0.97
CA TRP A 22 5.06 -3.34 0.03
C TRP A 22 4.55 -2.06 -0.65
N PRO A 23 3.73 -1.23 0.02
CA PRO A 23 3.15 -1.45 1.35
C PRO A 23 2.15 -2.61 1.38
N ALA A 24 1.78 -3.06 2.58
CA ALA A 24 0.84 -4.17 2.75
C ALA A 24 0.04 -4.12 4.06
N LEU A 25 -1.22 -4.55 4.00
CA LEU A 25 -2.11 -4.68 5.14
C LEU A 25 -1.79 -5.93 5.96
N HIS A 26 -1.77 -5.76 7.28
CA HIS A 26 -1.56 -6.80 8.27
C HIS A 26 -2.63 -6.70 9.37
N ASP A 27 -2.82 -7.79 10.10
CA ASP A 27 -3.67 -7.86 11.29
C ASP A 27 -2.80 -8.23 12.49
N VAL A 28 -3.11 -7.71 13.68
CA VAL A 28 -2.41 -8.07 14.91
C VAL A 28 -2.76 -9.50 15.30
N VAL A 29 -1.74 -10.28 15.67
CA VAL A 29 -1.88 -11.68 16.09
C VAL A 29 -0.94 -11.98 17.26
N ASP A 30 -1.26 -13.04 18.00
CA ASP A 30 -0.45 -13.56 19.11
C ASP A 30 -0.16 -12.53 20.23
N VAL A 31 -1.06 -11.57 20.40
CA VAL A 31 -1.12 -10.62 21.52
C VAL A 31 -2.31 -10.98 22.41
N ALA A 32 -2.12 -11.00 23.73
CA ALA A 32 -3.20 -11.33 24.66
C ALA A 32 -4.29 -10.23 24.69
N GLU A 33 -5.53 -10.59 24.98
CA GLU A 33 -6.68 -9.66 25.04
C GLU A 33 -6.49 -8.51 26.05
N ASP A 34 -5.67 -8.71 27.08
CA ASP A 34 -5.33 -7.73 28.11
C ASP A 34 -3.96 -7.05 27.89
N ASP A 35 -3.37 -7.22 26.70
CA ASP A 35 -2.08 -6.64 26.30
C ASP A 35 -2.20 -5.84 24.98
N VAL A 36 -1.11 -5.17 24.61
CA VAL A 36 -1.02 -4.33 23.41
C VAL A 36 0.28 -4.55 22.65
N LEU A 37 0.23 -4.36 21.34
CA LEU A 37 1.42 -4.34 20.51
C LEU A 37 2.00 -2.93 20.44
N ASN A 38 3.22 -2.75 20.94
CA ASN A 38 3.86 -1.45 20.99
C ASN A 38 4.37 -0.98 19.62
N ILE A 39 4.10 0.28 19.30
CA ILE A 39 4.74 1.03 18.21
C ILE A 39 5.89 1.84 18.81
N ARG A 40 7.09 1.68 18.26
CA ARG A 40 8.33 2.24 18.82
C ARG A 40 8.98 3.26 17.90
N SER A 41 9.78 4.17 18.47
CA SER A 41 10.51 5.20 17.71
C SER A 41 11.63 4.66 16.83
N GLY A 42 12.01 3.38 16.97
CA GLY A 42 13.00 2.71 16.14
C GLY A 42 12.81 1.19 16.14
N PRO A 43 13.48 0.46 15.22
CA PRO A 43 13.32 -0.98 15.05
C PRO A 43 14.08 -1.74 16.15
N GLY A 44 13.46 -1.84 17.33
CA GLY A 44 14.04 -2.55 18.47
C GLY A 44 13.29 -2.32 19.78
N VAL A 45 13.35 -3.30 20.68
CA VAL A 45 12.68 -3.22 21.99
C VAL A 45 13.27 -2.17 22.94
N SER A 46 14.46 -1.65 22.64
CA SER A 46 15.14 -0.61 23.41
C SER A 46 14.68 0.82 23.06
N PHE A 47 13.96 1.00 21.95
CA PHE A 47 13.44 2.30 21.54
C PHE A 47 12.17 2.65 22.31
N ASP A 48 11.92 3.94 22.51
CA ASP A 48 10.76 4.45 23.23
C ASP A 48 9.46 4.02 22.55
N ILE A 49 8.43 3.78 23.37
CA ILE A 49 7.07 3.49 22.91
C ILE A 49 6.40 4.83 22.58
N ILE A 50 5.89 4.95 21.36
CA ILE A 50 5.24 6.17 20.83
C ILE A 50 3.77 5.96 20.43
N GLY A 51 3.31 4.71 20.49
CA GLY A 51 1.94 4.32 20.20
C GLY A 51 1.73 2.84 20.50
N THR A 52 0.51 2.37 20.32
CA THR A 52 0.10 0.99 20.57
C THR A 52 -0.97 0.58 19.58
N LEU A 53 -0.98 -0.69 19.21
CA LEU A 53 -2.07 -1.37 18.51
C LEU A 53 -2.77 -2.31 19.49
N ALA A 54 -4.09 -2.41 19.39
CA ALA A 54 -4.87 -3.39 20.14
C ALA A 54 -4.57 -4.82 19.67
N HIS A 55 -4.87 -5.80 20.52
CA HIS A 55 -4.60 -7.22 20.25
C HIS A 55 -5.29 -7.77 18.98
N ASP A 56 -6.35 -7.12 18.52
CA ASP A 56 -7.22 -7.49 17.40
C ASP A 56 -7.30 -6.39 16.33
N ASP A 57 -6.38 -5.43 16.34
CA ASP A 57 -6.34 -4.39 15.32
C ASP A 57 -6.12 -5.00 13.92
N GLU A 58 -6.97 -4.59 12.99
CA GLU A 58 -6.99 -5.07 11.61
C GLU A 58 -6.58 -3.99 10.61
N ASN A 59 -6.16 -4.40 9.41
CA ASN A 59 -5.83 -3.50 8.30
C ASN A 59 -4.70 -2.49 8.59
N ILE A 60 -3.70 -2.92 9.34
CA ILE A 60 -2.51 -2.13 9.61
C ILE A 60 -1.65 -2.05 8.36
N GLU A 61 -1.55 -0.86 7.76
CA GLU A 61 -0.64 -0.63 6.64
C GLU A 61 0.80 -0.59 7.14
N VAL A 62 1.54 -1.66 6.82
CA VAL A 62 2.99 -1.69 6.97
C VAL A 62 3.62 -1.17 5.67
N ILE A 63 4.30 -0.03 5.77
CA ILE A 63 4.87 0.71 4.65
C ILE A 63 6.05 -0.06 4.04
N ARG A 64 6.93 -0.56 4.91
CA ARG A 64 8.12 -1.34 4.55
C ARG A 64 8.69 -2.06 5.77
N PRO A 65 9.44 -3.15 5.58
CA PRO A 65 10.21 -3.77 6.65
C PRO A 65 11.54 -3.03 6.89
N ASP A 66 12.19 -3.37 8.00
CA ASP A 66 13.61 -3.13 8.20
C ASP A 66 14.46 -4.13 7.40
N GLU A 67 15.79 -3.97 7.41
CA GLU A 67 16.69 -4.81 6.63
C GLU A 67 16.63 -6.30 7.01
N ARG A 68 16.22 -6.59 8.25
CA ARG A 68 16.16 -7.95 8.80
C ARG A 68 14.77 -8.56 8.75
N PHE A 69 13.75 -7.83 8.31
CA PHE A 69 12.35 -8.24 8.32
C PHE A 69 11.86 -8.65 9.72
N GLU A 70 12.37 -7.99 10.75
CA GLU A 70 11.94 -8.16 12.15
C GLU A 70 10.96 -7.05 12.57
N TRP A 71 11.05 -5.88 11.93
CA TRP A 71 10.26 -4.69 12.24
C TRP A 71 9.61 -4.10 10.98
N GLY A 72 8.36 -3.67 11.11
CA GLY A 72 7.60 -2.99 10.07
C GLY A 72 7.42 -1.53 10.41
N LEU A 73 7.63 -0.65 9.42
CA LEU A 73 7.33 0.78 9.55
C LEU A 73 5.83 1.01 9.33
N VAL A 74 5.19 1.71 10.25
CA VAL A 74 3.77 2.09 10.20
C VAL A 74 3.64 3.59 10.48
N ASN A 75 2.58 4.24 9.97
CA ASN A 75 2.28 5.62 10.36
C ASN A 75 1.53 5.64 11.70
N GLN A 76 1.84 6.63 12.54
CA GLN A 76 1.21 6.86 13.85
C GLN A 76 1.13 8.36 14.11
N GLY A 77 -0.09 8.90 14.16
CA GLY A 77 -0.32 10.35 14.29
C GLY A 77 0.29 11.12 13.10
N GLU A 78 1.12 12.12 13.39
CA GLU A 78 1.81 12.93 12.37
C GLU A 78 3.18 12.37 11.95
N GLY A 79 3.54 11.17 12.42
CA GLY A 79 4.85 10.57 12.18
C GLY A 79 4.79 9.09 11.84
N SER A 80 5.97 8.46 11.81
CA SER A 80 6.13 7.02 11.59
C SER A 80 6.78 6.32 12.79
N GLY A 81 6.44 5.04 12.99
CA GLY A 81 6.99 4.19 14.03
C GLY A 81 7.20 2.75 13.58
N TRP A 82 7.78 1.94 14.45
CA TRP A 82 8.17 0.57 14.17
C TRP A 82 7.42 -0.42 15.06
N VAL A 83 6.87 -1.45 14.43
CA VAL A 83 6.15 -2.55 15.10
C VAL A 83 6.84 -3.88 14.80
N ALA A 84 6.87 -4.78 15.77
CA ALA A 84 7.49 -6.10 15.58
C ALA A 84 6.63 -6.96 14.65
N LEU A 85 7.19 -7.36 13.49
CA LEU A 85 6.48 -8.14 12.48
C LEU A 85 6.05 -9.53 12.95
N GLY A 86 6.71 -10.06 13.99
CA GLY A 86 6.34 -11.35 14.58
C GLY A 86 4.95 -11.38 15.22
N PHE A 87 4.34 -10.22 15.47
CA PHE A 87 2.97 -10.08 16.00
C PHE A 87 2.00 -9.54 14.94
N LEU A 88 2.40 -9.57 13.67
CA LEU A 88 1.58 -9.14 12.54
C LEU A 88 1.42 -10.27 11.53
N GLN A 89 0.17 -10.57 11.19
CA GLN A 89 -0.17 -11.48 10.12
C GLN A 89 -0.50 -10.69 8.86
N ARG A 90 0.29 -10.91 7.81
CA ARG A 90 0.06 -10.31 6.50
C ARG A 90 -1.23 -10.82 5.88
N ARG A 91 -2.09 -9.92 5.42
CA ARG A 91 -3.29 -10.31 4.66
C ARG A 91 -2.89 -10.96 3.33
N PRO A 92 -3.60 -12.01 2.88
CA PRO A 92 -3.27 -12.71 1.65
C PRO A 92 -3.46 -11.80 0.44
N GLY A 93 -2.84 -12.17 -0.69
CA GLY A 93 -3.10 -11.45 -1.94
C GLY A 93 -2.40 -10.10 -2.04
N GLN A 94 -1.14 -10.00 -1.61
CA GLN A 94 -0.37 -8.76 -1.69
C GLN A 94 1.08 -9.00 -2.18
N TRP A 95 1.35 -9.78 -3.22
CA TRP A 95 2.75 -10.03 -3.63
C TRP A 95 3.34 -8.91 -4.51
N TRP A 96 4.66 -8.91 -4.65
CA TRP A 96 5.38 -8.00 -5.54
C TRP A 96 4.85 -8.07 -6.98
N GLY A 97 4.48 -6.93 -7.56
CA GLY A 97 3.88 -6.84 -8.90
C GLY A 97 2.38 -7.02 -8.94
N GLN A 98 1.73 -7.28 -7.81
CA GLN A 98 0.28 -7.27 -7.72
C GLN A 98 -0.26 -5.83 -7.70
N LYS A 99 -1.50 -5.66 -8.20
CA LYS A 99 -2.27 -4.43 -8.08
C LYS A 99 -2.35 -3.98 -6.61
N PRO A 100 -1.73 -2.85 -6.21
CA PRO A 100 -1.90 -2.31 -4.86
C PRO A 100 -3.35 -1.89 -4.66
N ALA A 101 -3.89 -2.19 -3.47
CA ALA A 101 -5.25 -1.83 -3.07
C ALA A 101 -5.31 -0.37 -2.60
N VAL A 102 -4.84 0.57 -3.44
CA VAL A 102 -4.87 2.00 -3.13
C VAL A 102 -6.30 2.44 -2.86
N THR A 103 -6.49 3.07 -1.70
CA THR A 103 -7.77 3.63 -1.22
C THR A 103 -7.78 5.14 -1.36
N GLN A 104 -6.62 5.78 -1.14
CA GLN A 104 -6.47 7.22 -1.23
C GLN A 104 -5.08 7.61 -1.75
N CYS A 105 -5.04 8.66 -2.57
CA CYS A 105 -3.83 9.40 -2.92
C CYS A 105 -4.03 10.88 -2.60
N PHE A 106 -2.93 11.59 -2.34
CA PHE A 106 -2.98 13.00 -1.97
C PHE A 106 -1.63 13.65 -2.22
N GLY A 107 -1.64 14.97 -2.32
CA GLY A 107 -0.42 15.76 -2.39
C GLY A 107 -0.61 17.16 -1.85
N THR A 108 0.53 17.82 -1.64
CA THR A 108 0.64 19.11 -0.99
C THR A 108 0.97 20.17 -2.04
N GLU A 109 0.24 21.30 -1.96
CA GLU A 109 0.37 22.51 -2.78
C GLU A 109 0.49 22.33 -4.33
N PRO A 110 -0.60 22.57 -5.09
CA PRO A 110 -1.97 22.75 -4.58
C PRO A 110 -2.40 21.49 -3.83
N PHE A 111 -3.07 21.66 -2.69
CA PHE A 111 -3.61 20.51 -1.95
C PHE A 111 -4.63 19.79 -2.82
N TRP A 112 -4.52 18.47 -2.89
CA TRP A 112 -5.44 17.62 -3.63
C TRP A 112 -5.56 16.26 -2.95
N SER A 113 -6.69 15.61 -3.17
CA SER A 113 -6.87 14.21 -2.79
C SER A 113 -7.64 13.45 -3.87
N LEU A 114 -7.41 12.15 -3.94
CA LEU A 114 -8.14 11.21 -4.77
C LEU A 114 -8.56 10.05 -3.88
N SER A 115 -9.86 9.83 -3.69
CA SER A 115 -10.36 8.61 -3.08
C SER A 115 -10.82 7.61 -4.14
N ARG A 116 -10.66 6.33 -3.83
CA ARG A 116 -11.03 5.21 -4.69
C ARG A 116 -11.91 4.24 -3.91
N GLN A 117 -13.17 4.12 -4.32
CA GLN A 117 -14.15 3.25 -3.67
C GLN A 117 -15.11 2.66 -4.70
N ASP A 118 -15.27 1.33 -4.70
CA ASP A 118 -16.28 0.62 -5.50
C ASP A 118 -16.30 0.97 -7.00
N GLY A 119 -15.11 1.19 -7.58
CA GLY A 119 -14.96 1.56 -9.00
C GLY A 119 -15.24 3.04 -9.29
N LEU A 120 -15.44 3.88 -8.28
CA LEU A 120 -15.53 5.32 -8.40
C LEU A 120 -14.21 5.97 -7.95
N LEU A 121 -13.73 6.93 -8.74
CA LEU A 121 -12.63 7.80 -8.37
C LEU A 121 -13.17 9.20 -8.10
N SER A 122 -12.92 9.74 -6.92
CA SER A 122 -13.34 11.09 -6.52
C SER A 122 -12.11 11.95 -6.26
N PHE A 123 -11.84 12.88 -7.18
CA PHE A 123 -10.78 13.86 -7.06
C PHE A 123 -11.31 15.13 -6.41
N ASP A 124 -10.64 15.61 -5.38
CA ASP A 124 -11.04 16.75 -4.57
C ASP A 124 -9.88 17.74 -4.42
N ARG A 125 -10.25 19.03 -4.44
CA ARG A 125 -9.37 20.15 -4.11
C ARG A 125 -10.13 21.07 -3.16
N PRO A 126 -9.43 21.71 -2.20
CA PRO A 126 -10.05 22.70 -1.34
C PRO A 126 -10.77 23.78 -2.16
N ASP A 127 -11.95 24.16 -1.70
CA ASP A 127 -12.79 25.21 -2.28
C ASP A 127 -13.29 24.95 -3.72
N GLU A 128 -13.23 23.69 -4.18
CA GLU A 128 -13.72 23.29 -5.49
C GLU A 128 -14.76 22.16 -5.42
N ILE A 129 -15.46 21.93 -6.53
CA ILE A 129 -16.39 20.81 -6.66
C ILE A 129 -15.60 19.56 -7.03
N ALA A 130 -15.72 18.51 -6.20
CA ALA A 130 -15.07 17.24 -6.47
C ALA A 130 -15.51 16.63 -7.82
N ILE A 131 -14.51 16.19 -8.58
CA ILE A 131 -14.67 15.53 -9.87
C ILE A 131 -14.80 14.03 -9.62
N ARG A 132 -15.86 13.42 -10.16
CA ARG A 132 -16.13 11.99 -10.01
C ARG A 132 -16.09 11.31 -11.37
N VAL A 133 -15.28 10.28 -11.49
CA VAL A 133 -15.14 9.49 -12.71
C VAL A 133 -15.27 8.00 -12.41
N ASP A 134 -15.83 7.26 -13.35
CA ASP A 134 -15.89 5.80 -13.26
C ASP A 134 -14.52 5.20 -13.61
N GLU A 135 -14.01 4.28 -12.79
CA GLU A 135 -12.79 3.53 -13.05
C GLU A 135 -12.98 2.71 -14.33
N ALA A 136 -12.15 2.99 -15.34
CA ALA A 136 -12.19 2.32 -16.63
C ALA A 136 -11.27 1.09 -16.65
N TYR A 137 -10.02 1.26 -16.23
CA TYR A 137 -9.05 0.16 -16.22
C TYR A 137 -7.91 0.38 -15.23
N PHE A 138 -7.26 -0.74 -14.90
CA PHE A 138 -6.01 -0.80 -14.16
C PHE A 138 -5.03 -1.71 -14.90
N VAL A 139 -3.82 -1.23 -15.15
CA VAL A 139 -2.81 -1.94 -15.95
C VAL A 139 -1.45 -1.90 -15.23
N PRO A 140 -0.82 -3.06 -14.94
CA PRO A 140 0.57 -3.12 -14.48
C PRO A 140 1.52 -2.87 -15.66
N SER A 141 2.72 -2.36 -15.38
CA SER A 141 3.76 -2.23 -16.40
C SER A 141 4.23 -3.60 -16.91
N GLY A 142 4.46 -3.70 -18.22
CA GLY A 142 4.91 -4.92 -18.87
C GLY A 142 6.38 -5.29 -18.63
N ASN A 143 7.19 -4.35 -18.13
CA ASN A 143 8.64 -4.55 -17.91
C ASN A 143 9.12 -4.15 -16.51
N ASN A 144 8.22 -3.67 -15.65
CA ASN A 144 8.54 -3.26 -14.30
C ASN A 144 7.36 -3.64 -13.38
N ARG A 145 7.64 -4.27 -12.25
CA ARG A 145 6.60 -4.76 -11.35
C ARG A 145 6.13 -3.70 -10.34
N ASP A 146 6.76 -2.54 -10.35
CA ASP A 146 6.56 -1.52 -9.32
C ASP A 146 5.77 -0.34 -9.87
N ARG A 147 5.19 -0.48 -11.07
CA ARG A 147 4.56 0.60 -11.82
C ARG A 147 3.21 0.18 -12.34
N PHE A 148 2.21 1.02 -12.11
CA PHE A 148 0.84 0.73 -12.49
C PHE A 148 0.15 1.99 -12.99
N VAL A 149 -0.82 1.81 -13.88
CA VAL A 149 -1.71 2.88 -14.33
C VAL A 149 -3.13 2.52 -13.95
N LEU A 150 -3.83 3.48 -13.35
CA LEU A 150 -5.25 3.49 -13.11
C LEU A 150 -5.85 4.64 -13.93
N SER A 151 -6.95 4.40 -14.63
CA SER A 151 -7.63 5.47 -15.37
C SER A 151 -9.14 5.39 -15.20
N GLY A 152 -9.79 6.54 -15.25
CA GLY A 152 -11.23 6.68 -15.25
C GLY A 152 -11.66 7.93 -16.01
N SER A 153 -12.92 7.98 -16.42
CA SER A 153 -13.47 9.16 -17.07
C SER A 153 -14.96 9.30 -16.84
N ASN A 154 -15.47 10.49 -17.15
CA ASN A 154 -16.88 10.76 -17.35
C ASN A 154 -17.05 11.55 -18.67
N ILE A 155 -18.21 12.14 -18.89
CA ILE A 155 -18.48 12.94 -20.11
C ILE A 155 -17.63 14.22 -20.23
N ALA A 156 -17.16 14.78 -19.12
CA ALA A 156 -16.49 16.08 -19.05
C ALA A 156 -14.99 15.98 -18.73
N SER A 157 -14.56 14.93 -18.03
CA SER A 157 -13.22 14.83 -17.47
C SER A 157 -12.64 13.42 -17.61
N GLY A 158 -11.33 13.37 -17.85
CA GLY A 158 -10.50 12.17 -17.79
C GLY A 158 -9.51 12.25 -16.63
N LEU A 159 -9.18 11.10 -16.06
CA LEU A 159 -8.20 10.97 -14.99
C LEU A 159 -7.28 9.79 -15.30
N THR A 160 -5.98 10.04 -15.24
CA THR A 160 -4.95 9.00 -15.34
C THR A 160 -4.00 9.11 -14.16
N LEU A 161 -3.91 8.06 -13.36
CA LEU A 161 -3.04 7.95 -12.20
C LEU A 161 -1.94 6.92 -12.46
N LEU A 162 -0.69 7.38 -12.44
CA LEU A 162 0.50 6.54 -12.44
C LEU A 162 0.93 6.30 -10.99
N LEU A 163 0.98 5.04 -10.59
CA LEU A 163 1.41 4.59 -9.28
C LEU A 163 2.80 3.97 -9.37
N ARG A 164 3.66 4.27 -8.39
CA ARG A 164 4.98 3.65 -8.20
C ARG A 164 5.13 3.16 -6.78
N THR A 165 5.47 1.88 -6.57
CA THR A 165 5.81 1.37 -5.23
C THR A 165 7.24 1.77 -4.87
N GLU A 166 7.37 2.96 -4.30
CA GLU A 166 8.64 3.56 -3.86
C GLU A 166 8.40 4.46 -2.65
N ALA A 167 9.46 4.77 -1.91
CA ALA A 167 9.37 5.66 -0.76
C ALA A 167 8.87 7.04 -1.18
N CYS A 168 7.86 7.54 -0.47
CA CYS A 168 7.21 8.82 -0.72
C CYS A 168 6.99 9.58 0.59
N SER A 169 7.04 10.90 0.52
CA SER A 169 6.73 11.82 1.62
C SER A 169 5.80 12.91 1.12
N ASP A 170 4.87 13.33 1.97
CA ASP A 170 3.93 14.42 1.69
C ASP A 170 4.57 15.81 1.85
N GLY A 171 5.81 15.88 2.35
CA GLY A 171 6.54 17.13 2.57
C GLY A 171 5.99 18.02 3.70
N MET A 172 4.98 17.55 4.45
CA MET A 172 4.30 18.33 5.49
C MET A 172 4.25 17.62 6.84
N SER A 173 4.38 16.29 6.86
CA SER A 173 4.41 15.47 8.08
C SER A 173 5.66 14.58 8.13
N ASP A 174 5.90 13.96 9.29
CA ASP A 174 6.95 12.95 9.46
C ASP A 174 6.46 11.52 9.08
N GLN A 175 5.30 11.44 8.41
CA GLN A 175 4.77 10.19 7.89
C GLN A 175 5.56 9.73 6.65
N ALA A 176 5.62 8.41 6.49
CA ALA A 176 6.21 7.77 5.34
C ALA A 176 5.15 7.04 4.53
N PHE A 177 5.31 7.02 3.22
CA PHE A 177 4.42 6.31 2.32
C PHE A 177 5.22 5.39 1.39
N GLY A 178 4.64 4.25 1.03
CA GLY A 178 5.28 3.25 0.16
C GLY A 178 4.87 3.35 -1.30
N ILE A 179 4.01 4.30 -1.65
CA ILE A 179 3.48 4.49 -3.00
C ILE A 179 3.54 5.98 -3.36
N ALA A 180 4.25 6.29 -4.44
CA ALA A 180 4.21 7.59 -5.10
C ALA A 180 3.16 7.59 -6.21
N ALA A 181 2.55 8.75 -6.45
CA ALA A 181 1.52 8.98 -7.46
C ALA A 181 1.85 10.18 -8.32
N ASP A 182 1.62 10.05 -9.63
CA ASP A 182 1.43 11.18 -10.55
C ASP A 182 0.05 11.07 -11.19
N LEU A 183 -0.76 12.11 -11.05
CA LEU A 183 -2.13 12.19 -11.55
C LEU A 183 -2.23 13.24 -12.65
N VAL A 184 -2.67 12.83 -13.83
CA VAL A 184 -3.07 13.72 -14.91
C VAL A 184 -4.58 13.83 -14.89
N LEU A 185 -5.07 15.06 -14.73
CA LEU A 185 -6.47 15.42 -14.84
C LEU A 185 -6.66 16.16 -16.16
N GLU A 186 -7.55 15.67 -17.02
CA GLU A 186 -7.83 16.23 -18.33
C GLU A 186 -9.29 16.68 -18.40
N ASP A 187 -9.53 17.82 -19.01
CA ASP A 187 -10.86 18.26 -19.43
C ASP A 187 -10.90 18.52 -20.96
N ALA A 188 -11.96 19.16 -21.44
CA ALA A 188 -12.13 19.41 -22.87
C ALA A 188 -11.06 20.34 -23.49
N PHE A 189 -10.31 21.09 -22.68
CA PHE A 189 -9.43 22.16 -23.13
C PHE A 189 -8.03 22.13 -22.53
N ASP A 190 -7.84 21.53 -21.35
CA ASP A 190 -6.57 21.57 -20.62
C ASP A 190 -6.24 20.25 -19.90
N ALA A 191 -4.98 20.14 -19.46
CA ALA A 191 -4.49 19.05 -18.64
C ALA A 191 -3.66 19.61 -17.47
N SER A 192 -3.93 19.10 -16.27
CA SER A 192 -3.18 19.42 -15.05
C SER A 192 -2.48 18.16 -14.53
N LEU A 193 -1.23 18.32 -14.08
CA LEU A 193 -0.43 17.26 -13.45
C LEU A 193 -0.30 17.53 -11.96
N TYR A 194 -0.57 16.53 -11.15
CA TYR A 194 -0.38 16.52 -9.71
C TYR A 194 0.55 15.38 -9.33
N SER A 195 1.41 15.60 -8.34
CA SER A 195 2.26 14.55 -7.76
C SER A 195 1.99 14.44 -6.26
N GLY A 196 2.16 13.26 -5.71
CA GLY A 196 1.88 13.00 -4.30
C GLY A 196 2.14 11.56 -3.88
N CYS A 197 1.57 11.16 -2.75
CA CYS A 197 1.68 9.82 -2.19
C CYS A 197 0.33 9.12 -2.16
N CYS A 198 0.33 7.81 -1.94
CA CYS A 198 -0.88 7.03 -1.69
C CYS A 198 -0.74 6.12 -0.47
N THR A 199 -1.90 5.77 0.07
CA THR A 199 -2.10 4.80 1.15
C THR A 199 -3.02 3.68 0.67
N ILE A 200 -2.85 2.49 1.26
CA ILE A 200 -3.76 1.36 1.10
C ILE A 200 -4.61 1.14 2.36
N GLN A 201 -4.44 1.97 3.38
CA GLN A 201 -5.24 1.92 4.60
C GLN A 201 -6.72 2.17 4.26
N PRO A 202 -7.64 1.36 4.80
CA PRO A 202 -9.06 1.62 4.63
C PRO A 202 -9.44 3.03 5.13
N PRO A 203 -10.45 3.68 4.52
CA PRO A 203 -11.03 4.88 5.10
C PRO A 203 -11.46 4.64 6.55
N ALA A 204 -11.26 5.60 7.44
CA ALA A 204 -11.80 5.53 8.79
C ALA A 204 -13.34 5.42 8.72
N GLU A 205 -13.91 4.45 9.45
CA GLU A 205 -15.37 4.26 9.56
C GLU A 205 -16.08 5.41 10.30
#